data_AF-A0AAJ7U7L3-F1
#
_entry.id   AF-A0AAJ7U7L3-F1
#
_cell.length_a   1.000
_cell.length_b   1.000
_cell.length_c   1.000
_cell.angle_alpha   90.00
_cell.angle_beta   90.00
_cell.angle_gamma   90.00
#
_symmetry.space_group_name_H-M   'P 1'
#
loop_
_entity.id
_entity.type
_entity.pdbx_description
1 polymer ?
#
loop_
_entity_poly.entity_id
_entity_poly.type
_entity_poly.pdbx_seq_one_letter_code
_entity_poly.pdbx_strand_id
1 'polypeptide(L)'
;MDMANHAAGVGRRRASVKDRFSAEDEALSQIAREAEARLAAKRAARAEAREFRMRDLEKQQKEMFQVQKKQGQAESSFGHIQQWMEDSERYSRRRRWATPSECSFYPGSSSRASSRASSLRASPVLDEKSDREGMELVRPTSLCRASSGVSGLSAATLASLGNGGGPRGGPPGWEGVRGGPAGSSRRGSGDTSASLESEACVRELRDSLGEAEERYRRAMVRAAQLDNEKVALAYEVEALRDALEGAEESLAQEQRRCEQHGLEVERHRQACSILEHKSTQLQAALAQREQLIERHGLAVVQGSVCNGEREETGAAPLALVSRTSARILDALGDGPLDVRLTKLTDERDGLEEQVRRLKSELEAERQKGGGVRGGEVGGPGVGGGGEAGAPDGVTGAGTGDAAVHVAEMQREAQRQVSELKFKVAKAEQEKAALEQNVLRLEAQALRLRGAAEGWERTEDELKAERRRLQRELRAALDRLDELQLTNGHLVRRLEKMKANRSALLSQQ
;
A
#
# COMPACT_ATOMS: atom_id res chain seq x y z
N MET A 1 -70.04 -47.19 30.18
CA MET A 1 -69.60 -45.81 29.91
C MET A 1 -68.27 -45.88 29.22
N ASP A 2 -68.19 -45.16 28.12
CA ASP A 2 -67.08 -45.13 27.17
C ASP A 2 -65.86 -44.42 27.76
N MET A 3 -64.68 -44.74 27.23
CA MET A 3 -63.82 -43.77 26.54
C MET A 3 -62.68 -44.55 25.87
N ALA A 4 -62.73 -44.64 24.54
CA ALA A 4 -61.64 -45.20 23.75
C ALA A 4 -60.46 -44.21 23.71
N ASN A 5 -59.24 -44.68 23.93
CA ASN A 5 -58.04 -43.86 23.78
C ASN A 5 -57.02 -44.57 22.86
N HIS A 6 -57.18 -44.37 21.56
CA HIS A 6 -56.23 -44.83 20.55
C HIS A 6 -54.98 -43.93 20.55
N ALA A 7 -54.04 -44.22 21.45
CA ALA A 7 -52.73 -43.59 21.42
C ALA A 7 -51.91 -44.12 20.22
N ALA A 8 -52.00 -43.42 19.09
CA ALA A 8 -51.20 -43.71 17.91
C ALA A 8 -49.70 -43.62 18.24
N GLY A 9 -48.98 -44.73 18.09
CA GLY A 9 -47.53 -44.77 18.28
C GLY A 9 -46.83 -43.91 17.25
N VAL A 10 -46.43 -42.69 17.64
CA VAL A 10 -45.65 -41.77 16.81
C VAL A 10 -44.28 -42.39 16.53
N GLY A 11 -44.16 -43.06 15.39
CA GLY A 11 -42.89 -43.59 14.91
C GLY A 11 -41.89 -42.45 14.76
N ARG A 12 -40.76 -42.53 15.49
CA ARG A 12 -39.61 -41.65 15.28
C ARG A 12 -39.12 -41.80 13.84
N ARG A 13 -39.60 -40.92 12.94
CA ARG A 13 -38.99 -40.72 11.63
C ARG A 13 -37.53 -40.38 11.89
N ARG A 14 -36.61 -41.23 11.47
CA ARG A 14 -35.20 -40.86 11.41
C ARG A 14 -35.13 -39.72 10.39
N ALA A 15 -34.82 -38.50 10.84
CA ALA A 15 -34.51 -37.38 9.96
C ALA A 15 -33.53 -37.86 8.90
N SER A 16 -33.76 -37.49 7.64
CA SER A 16 -32.93 -37.96 6.55
C SER A 16 -31.50 -37.48 6.78
N VAL A 17 -30.51 -38.19 6.25
CA VAL A 17 -29.10 -37.80 6.41
C VAL A 17 -28.86 -36.37 5.92
N LYS A 18 -29.64 -35.92 4.94
CA LYS A 18 -29.64 -34.56 4.38
C LYS A 18 -30.12 -33.48 5.37
N ASP A 19 -31.10 -33.79 6.20
CA ASP A 19 -31.64 -32.85 7.20
C ASP A 19 -30.66 -32.66 8.38
N ARG A 20 -29.82 -33.67 8.66
CA ARG A 20 -28.78 -33.59 9.70
C ARG A 20 -27.65 -32.66 9.30
N PHE A 21 -27.15 -32.78 8.07
CA PHE A 21 -26.16 -31.85 7.54
C PHE A 21 -26.68 -30.41 7.55
N SER A 22 -27.95 -30.17 7.17
CA SER A 22 -28.55 -28.83 7.26
C SER A 22 -28.60 -28.28 8.69
N ALA A 23 -28.92 -29.10 9.69
CA ALA A 23 -28.95 -28.67 11.09
C ALA A 23 -27.55 -28.48 11.70
N GLU A 24 -26.56 -29.27 11.26
CA GLU A 24 -25.16 -29.15 11.64
C GLU A 24 -24.53 -27.88 11.03
N ASP A 25 -24.76 -27.61 9.75
CA ASP A 25 -24.33 -26.37 9.07
C ASP A 25 -24.96 -25.11 9.69
N GLU A 26 -26.24 -25.19 10.08
CA GLU A 26 -26.95 -24.10 10.75
C GLU A 26 -26.42 -23.86 12.18
N ALA A 27 -26.04 -24.92 12.91
CA ALA A 27 -25.37 -24.81 14.20
C ALA A 27 -23.95 -24.23 14.08
N LEU A 28 -23.15 -24.66 13.10
CA LEU A 28 -21.84 -24.07 12.82
C LEU A 28 -21.96 -22.58 12.45
N SER A 29 -22.98 -22.22 11.66
CA SER A 29 -23.30 -20.84 11.30
C SER A 29 -23.79 -19.99 12.49
N GLN A 30 -24.37 -20.60 13.53
CA GLN A 30 -24.69 -19.93 14.79
C GLN A 30 -23.43 -19.71 15.64
N ILE A 31 -22.58 -20.74 15.78
CA ILE A 31 -21.30 -20.65 16.51
C ILE A 31 -20.38 -19.58 15.90
N ALA A 32 -20.29 -19.51 14.57
CA ALA A 32 -19.50 -18.49 13.87
C ALA A 32 -19.99 -17.06 14.17
N ARG A 33 -21.30 -16.82 14.09
CA ARG A 33 -21.91 -15.52 14.43
C ARG A 33 -21.75 -15.17 15.91
N GLU A 34 -21.85 -16.15 16.80
CA GLU A 34 -21.68 -15.90 18.24
C GLU A 34 -20.21 -15.61 18.60
N ALA A 35 -19.25 -16.27 17.95
CA ALA A 35 -17.83 -15.96 18.06
C ALA A 35 -17.52 -14.55 17.52
N GLU A 36 -18.09 -14.19 16.37
CA GLU A 36 -17.96 -12.85 15.78
C GLU A 36 -18.57 -11.77 16.68
N ALA A 37 -19.76 -12.00 17.23
CA ALA A 37 -20.39 -11.08 18.20
C ALA A 37 -19.53 -10.91 19.47
N ARG A 38 -18.91 -11.98 19.99
CA ARG A 38 -17.99 -11.91 21.13
C ARG A 38 -16.69 -11.15 20.80
N LEU A 39 -16.20 -11.22 19.55
CA LEU A 39 -15.06 -10.41 19.10
C LEU A 39 -15.46 -8.94 18.89
N ALA A 40 -16.64 -8.67 18.32
CA ALA A 40 -17.18 -7.32 18.16
C ALA A 40 -17.39 -6.63 19.52
N ALA A 41 -17.93 -7.34 20.52
CA ALA A 41 -18.07 -6.82 21.88
C ALA A 41 -16.70 -6.49 22.53
N LYS A 42 -15.66 -7.30 22.28
CA LYS A 42 -14.29 -7.00 22.73
C LYS A 42 -13.70 -5.79 22.01
N ARG A 43 -13.96 -5.60 20.71
CA ARG A 43 -13.56 -4.40 19.95
C ARG A 43 -14.25 -3.15 20.50
N ALA A 44 -15.54 -3.21 20.78
CA ALA A 44 -16.31 -2.11 21.37
C ALA A 44 -15.75 -1.72 22.76
N ALA A 45 -15.57 -2.68 23.67
CA ALA A 45 -15.00 -2.42 25.00
C ALA A 45 -13.57 -1.84 24.94
N ARG A 46 -12.75 -2.24 23.96
CA ARG A 46 -11.44 -1.64 23.71
C ARG A 46 -11.54 -0.21 23.16
N ALA A 47 -12.48 0.06 22.25
CA ALA A 47 -12.73 1.40 21.74
C ALA A 47 -13.22 2.35 22.84
N GLU A 48 -14.13 1.91 23.70
CA GLU A 48 -14.59 2.64 24.88
C GLU A 48 -13.45 2.90 25.88
N ALA A 49 -12.56 1.94 26.10
CA ALA A 49 -11.37 2.13 26.94
C ALA A 49 -10.38 3.16 26.35
N ARG A 50 -10.17 3.13 25.02
CA ARG A 50 -9.39 4.16 24.29
C ARG A 50 -10.04 5.54 24.42
N GLU A 51 -11.37 5.63 24.28
CA GLU A 51 -12.12 6.89 24.41
C GLU A 51 -12.05 7.45 25.85
N PHE A 52 -12.18 6.60 26.87
CA PHE A 52 -12.03 6.99 28.27
C PHE A 52 -10.62 7.55 28.54
N ARG A 53 -9.58 6.86 28.07
CA ARG A 53 -8.19 7.31 28.21
C ARG A 53 -7.93 8.62 27.46
N MET A 54 -8.48 8.81 26.26
CA MET A 54 -8.42 10.09 25.52
C MET A 54 -9.07 11.24 26.32
N ARG A 55 -10.26 11.01 26.87
CA ARG A 55 -10.96 12.01 27.71
C ARG A 55 -10.18 12.37 28.97
N ASP A 56 -9.47 11.42 29.58
CA ASP A 56 -8.63 11.68 30.75
C ASP A 56 -7.31 12.39 30.40
N LEU A 57 -6.68 12.07 29.26
CA LEU A 57 -5.54 12.84 28.73
C LEU A 57 -5.95 14.30 28.42
N GLU A 58 -7.13 14.51 27.84
CA GLU A 58 -7.67 15.87 27.65
C GLU A 58 -7.89 16.62 28.98
N LYS A 59 -8.38 15.95 30.04
CA LYS A 59 -8.51 16.56 31.37
C LYS A 59 -7.14 16.95 31.91
N GLN A 60 -6.16 16.05 31.86
CA GLN A 60 -4.79 16.31 32.31
C GLN A 60 -4.17 17.50 31.56
N GLN A 61 -4.35 17.59 30.24
CA GLN A 61 -3.91 18.75 29.46
C GLN A 61 -4.61 20.05 29.89
N LYS A 62 -5.93 20.03 30.12
CA LYS A 62 -6.71 21.19 30.58
C LYS A 62 -6.31 21.61 32.01
N GLU A 63 -6.00 20.66 32.89
CA GLU A 63 -5.50 20.91 34.25
C GLU A 63 -4.08 21.49 34.22
N MET A 64 -3.15 20.91 33.46
CA MET A 64 -1.79 21.43 33.28
C MET A 64 -1.80 22.84 32.67
N PHE A 65 -2.66 23.11 31.69
CA PHE A 65 -2.84 24.45 31.12
C PHE A 65 -3.39 25.44 32.16
N GLN A 66 -4.34 25.03 33.01
CA GLN A 66 -4.82 25.86 34.12
C GLN A 66 -3.74 26.11 35.19
N VAL A 67 -2.91 25.11 35.50
CA VAL A 67 -1.80 25.24 36.45
C VAL A 67 -0.74 26.20 35.90
N GLN A 68 -0.33 26.05 34.64
CA GLN A 68 0.60 26.99 33.98
C GLN A 68 0.01 28.41 33.93
N LYS A 69 -1.29 28.57 33.63
CA LYS A 69 -1.95 29.88 33.64
C LYS A 69 -1.94 30.52 35.03
N LYS A 70 -2.18 29.73 36.09
CA LYS A 70 -2.09 30.19 37.50
C LYS A 70 -0.65 30.52 37.91
N GLN A 71 0.34 29.73 37.46
CA GLN A 71 1.76 29.97 37.69
C GLN A 71 2.22 31.26 37.01
N GLY A 72 1.93 31.46 35.72
CA GLY A 72 2.27 32.71 35.01
C GLY A 72 1.57 33.94 35.59
N GLN A 73 0.35 33.80 36.14
CA GLN A 73 -0.31 34.87 36.90
C GLN A 73 0.39 35.14 38.25
N ALA A 74 0.84 34.10 38.96
CA ALA A 74 1.60 34.24 40.20
C ALA A 74 2.99 34.84 39.94
N GLU A 75 3.69 34.45 38.87
CA GLU A 75 4.97 35.02 38.43
C GLU A 75 4.82 36.49 38.01
N SER A 76 3.75 36.85 37.29
CA SER A 76 3.43 38.24 36.95
C SER A 76 3.13 39.07 38.21
N SER A 77 2.39 38.51 39.17
CA SER A 77 2.12 39.15 40.47
C SER A 77 3.39 39.31 41.31
N PHE A 78 4.27 38.30 41.33
CA PHE A 78 5.53 38.33 42.04
C PHE A 78 6.51 39.33 41.42
N GLY A 79 6.59 39.39 40.09
CA GLY A 79 7.35 40.41 39.37
C GLY A 79 6.87 41.83 39.64
N HIS A 80 5.54 42.04 39.76
CA HIS A 80 4.99 43.33 40.16
C HIS A 80 5.38 43.71 41.61
N ILE A 81 5.35 42.76 42.54
CA ILE A 81 5.79 42.96 43.93
C ILE A 81 7.30 43.25 43.98
N GLN A 82 8.12 42.53 43.19
CA GLN A 82 9.56 42.74 43.12
C GLN A 82 9.91 44.12 42.54
N GLN A 83 9.26 44.53 41.46
CA GLN A 83 9.37 45.88 40.91
C GLN A 83 8.99 46.96 41.95
N TRP A 84 7.92 46.74 42.70
CA TRP A 84 7.49 47.65 43.76
C TRP A 84 8.52 47.74 44.91
N MET A 85 9.14 46.62 45.30
CA MET A 85 10.25 46.62 46.27
C MET A 85 11.46 47.39 45.74
N GLU A 86 11.87 47.16 44.49
CA GLU A 86 13.00 47.88 43.88
C GLU A 86 12.75 49.40 43.76
N ASP A 87 11.53 49.80 43.39
CA ASP A 87 11.18 51.22 43.30
C ASP A 87 11.02 51.87 44.69
N SER A 88 10.53 51.13 45.69
CA SER A 88 10.49 51.56 47.10
C SER A 88 11.90 51.70 47.70
N GLU A 89 12.82 50.79 47.36
CA GLU A 89 14.25 50.91 47.68
C GLU A 89 14.90 52.10 46.98
N ARG A 90 14.63 52.32 45.69
CA ARG A 90 15.14 53.49 44.95
C ARG A 90 14.63 54.80 45.55
N TYR A 91 13.36 54.85 45.96
CA TYR A 91 12.78 56.01 46.64
C TYR A 91 13.43 56.24 48.02
N SER A 92 13.63 55.16 48.78
CA SER A 92 14.32 55.17 50.08
C SER A 92 15.79 55.59 49.97
N ARG A 93 16.51 55.12 48.93
CA ARG A 93 17.87 55.56 48.60
C ARG A 93 17.90 57.04 48.22
N ARG A 94 16.95 57.55 47.43
CA ARG A 94 16.84 59.00 47.11
C ARG A 94 16.65 59.87 48.37
N ARG A 95 15.94 59.39 49.39
CA ARG A 95 15.83 60.10 50.68
C ARG A 95 17.10 60.06 51.53
N ARG A 96 17.96 59.04 51.38
CA ARG A 96 19.20 58.88 52.18
C ARG A 96 20.35 59.81 51.75
N TRP A 97 20.25 60.47 50.59
CA TRP A 97 21.25 61.40 50.06
C TRP A 97 20.78 62.88 50.07
N ALA A 98 19.77 63.20 50.89
CA ALA A 98 19.22 64.55 51.01
C ALA A 98 19.48 65.16 52.40
N THR A 99 20.67 65.77 52.57
CA THR A 99 21.03 66.62 53.72
C THR A 99 21.85 67.83 53.24
N PRO A 100 21.86 68.98 53.97
CA PRO A 100 21.66 70.29 53.34
C PRO A 100 22.83 71.31 53.44
N SER A 101 22.53 72.58 53.07
CA SER A 101 23.37 73.79 52.95
C SER A 101 24.12 73.95 51.62
N GLU A 102 24.26 75.16 51.02
CA GLU A 102 23.95 76.52 51.49
C GLU A 102 23.58 77.48 50.32
N CYS A 103 23.03 78.66 50.62
CA CYS A 103 22.48 79.60 49.62
C CYS A 103 23.53 80.39 48.82
N SER A 104 23.34 80.55 47.49
CA SER A 104 23.61 81.83 46.80
C SER A 104 22.87 82.01 45.45
N PHE A 105 21.82 82.82 45.51
CA PHE A 105 21.33 83.83 44.55
C PHE A 105 21.98 83.97 43.14
N TYR A 106 21.21 83.67 42.08
CA TYR A 106 20.80 84.58 40.97
C TYR A 106 20.07 83.80 39.84
N PRO A 107 18.98 84.32 39.22
CA PRO A 107 18.34 83.68 38.06
C PRO A 107 18.89 84.21 36.72
N GLY A 108 19.13 83.32 35.75
CA GLY A 108 19.63 83.70 34.42
C GLY A 108 19.38 82.65 33.33
N SER A 109 18.86 83.10 32.19
CA SER A 109 18.47 82.26 31.04
C SER A 109 19.66 81.67 30.27
N SER A 110 19.52 80.44 29.73
CA SER A 110 19.31 80.25 28.26
C SER A 110 19.65 78.84 27.72
N SER A 111 18.87 78.49 26.71
CA SER A 111 18.86 77.37 25.77
C SER A 111 20.20 76.80 25.25
N ARG A 112 20.23 75.46 25.09
CA ARG A 112 20.68 74.73 23.86
C ARG A 112 20.40 73.22 24.04
N ALA A 113 19.45 72.61 23.32
CA ALA A 113 19.50 72.21 21.90
C ALA A 113 20.26 70.89 21.64
N SER A 114 19.52 69.80 21.40
CA SER A 114 19.70 68.92 20.22
C SER A 114 18.44 68.08 19.99
N SER A 115 18.27 67.53 18.79
CA SER A 115 17.02 66.92 18.31
C SER A 115 17.27 65.66 17.48
N ARG A 116 16.17 65.01 17.03
CA ARG A 116 16.06 64.02 15.93
C ARG A 116 16.30 62.53 16.32
N ALA A 117 15.57 61.56 15.75
CA ALA A 117 14.35 61.61 14.92
C ALA A 117 13.59 60.25 14.87
N SER A 118 12.33 60.34 14.42
CA SER A 118 11.46 59.39 13.64
C SER A 118 11.97 57.97 13.32
N SER A 119 11.12 56.93 13.20
CA SER A 119 9.86 56.85 12.41
C SER A 119 8.98 55.67 12.92
N LEU A 120 7.71 55.85 13.29
CA LEU A 120 6.50 55.90 12.44
C LEU A 120 6.33 54.74 11.43
N ARG A 121 5.47 53.76 11.75
CA ARG A 121 4.11 53.52 11.17
C ARG A 121 3.66 52.04 11.31
N ALA A 122 2.49 51.80 11.91
CA ALA A 122 1.66 50.61 11.65
C ALA A 122 0.23 50.79 12.21
N SER A 123 -0.79 50.89 11.34
CA SER A 123 -2.24 50.75 11.59
C SER A 123 -3.05 51.37 10.42
N PRO A 124 -4.32 50.98 10.14
CA PRO A 124 -5.01 49.74 10.52
C PRO A 124 -6.00 49.16 9.44
N VAL A 125 -6.70 48.06 9.78
CA VAL A 125 -8.17 47.83 9.56
C VAL A 125 -8.74 47.53 8.13
N LEU A 126 -9.18 46.27 7.87
CA LEU A 126 -10.60 45.83 7.72
C LEU A 126 -10.79 44.34 7.26
N ASP A 127 -11.97 43.79 7.56
CA ASP A 127 -12.50 42.44 7.25
C ASP A 127 -13.01 42.22 5.81
N GLU A 128 -13.15 40.96 5.35
CA GLU A 128 -14.43 40.18 5.28
C GLU A 128 -14.31 38.89 4.41
N LYS A 129 -15.36 38.05 4.48
CA LYS A 129 -15.45 36.69 3.89
C LYS A 129 -15.64 36.65 2.38
N SER A 130 -15.36 35.48 1.76
CA SER A 130 -16.39 34.65 1.10
C SER A 130 -15.84 33.33 0.55
N ASP A 131 -16.67 32.28 0.59
CA ASP A 131 -16.42 30.96 0.02
C ASP A 131 -16.57 30.95 -1.52
N ARG A 132 -15.76 30.14 -2.23
CA ARG A 132 -16.29 29.28 -3.30
C ARG A 132 -15.33 28.21 -3.85
N GLU A 133 -15.95 27.16 -4.35
CA GLU A 133 -15.39 26.00 -5.05
C GLU A 133 -14.91 26.36 -6.47
N GLY A 134 -14.02 25.54 -7.05
CA GLY A 134 -13.67 25.65 -8.47
C GLY A 134 -12.52 24.72 -8.88
N MET A 135 -12.82 23.72 -9.72
CA MET A 135 -11.81 22.85 -10.36
C MET A 135 -11.06 23.56 -11.50
N GLU A 136 -9.95 22.91 -11.90
CA GLU A 136 -9.30 22.92 -13.22
C GLU A 136 -8.30 24.03 -13.65
N LEU A 137 -7.04 23.58 -13.71
CA LEU A 137 -6.26 23.43 -14.96
C LEU A 137 -5.56 24.65 -15.58
N VAL A 138 -4.30 24.88 -15.18
CA VAL A 138 -3.21 25.25 -16.10
C VAL A 138 -1.90 24.54 -15.73
N ARG A 139 -1.33 23.81 -16.70
CA ARG A 139 0.08 23.34 -16.82
C ARG A 139 0.69 24.05 -18.06
N PRO A 140 2.01 23.98 -18.37
CA PRO A 140 3.18 23.37 -17.69
C PRO A 140 4.30 24.43 -17.41
N THR A 141 5.59 24.16 -17.07
CA THR A 141 6.68 23.63 -17.94
C THR A 141 8.03 23.51 -17.17
N SER A 142 8.88 22.53 -17.56
CA SER A 142 10.37 22.44 -17.44
C SER A 142 11.17 22.84 -16.17
N LEU A 143 11.68 21.80 -15.48
CA LEU A 143 13.11 21.41 -15.32
C LEU A 143 14.27 22.42 -15.08
N CYS A 144 15.25 21.92 -14.29
CA CYS A 144 16.66 22.35 -14.09
C CYS A 144 16.95 23.52 -13.11
N ARG A 145 18.08 23.57 -12.36
CA ARG A 145 19.14 22.58 -11.96
C ARG A 145 20.12 23.27 -10.96
N ALA A 146 20.56 22.56 -9.90
CA ALA A 146 21.69 22.92 -8.98
C ALA A 146 21.49 24.25 -8.17
N SER A 147 22.10 24.53 -7.01
CA SER A 147 23.05 23.87 -6.07
C SER A 147 22.96 24.62 -4.69
N SER A 148 23.62 24.33 -3.56
CA SER A 148 24.53 23.26 -3.07
C SER A 148 24.71 23.41 -1.54
N GLY A 149 25.04 22.34 -0.80
CA GLY A 149 25.34 22.40 0.65
C GLY A 149 24.95 21.11 1.40
N VAL A 150 25.59 19.97 1.12
CA VAL A 150 26.81 19.47 1.79
C VAL A 150 26.68 19.33 3.31
N SER A 151 26.48 18.10 3.77
CA SER A 151 27.16 17.51 4.94
C SER A 151 26.84 16.01 5.02
N GLY A 152 27.84 15.17 4.74
CA GLY A 152 27.79 13.73 5.00
C GLY A 152 29.08 13.31 5.68
N LEU A 153 28.98 12.42 6.67
CA LEU A 153 30.15 11.83 7.34
C LEU A 153 29.89 10.35 7.66
N SER A 154 30.78 9.48 7.20
CA SER A 154 30.97 8.11 7.67
C SER A 154 32.32 7.57 7.18
N ALA A 155 32.85 6.59 7.92
CA ALA A 155 34.02 5.75 7.61
C ALA A 155 35.45 6.31 7.83
N ALA A 156 35.90 6.23 9.09
CA ALA A 156 37.22 5.74 9.56
C ALA A 156 37.04 5.44 11.08
N THR A 157 37.59 4.40 11.72
CA THR A 157 38.74 3.53 11.45
C THR A 157 38.51 2.16 12.11
N LEU A 158 38.92 1.05 11.48
CA LEU A 158 39.08 -0.26 12.14
C LEU A 158 40.56 -0.65 12.11
N ALA A 159 41.19 -0.81 13.28
CA ALA A 159 42.14 -1.90 13.60
C ALA A 159 42.91 -1.67 14.92
N SER A 160 43.07 -2.77 15.65
CA SER A 160 44.19 -3.10 16.56
C SER A 160 44.02 -2.95 18.08
N LEU A 161 44.51 -3.99 18.78
CA LEU A 161 44.67 -4.19 20.23
C LEU A 161 43.35 -4.33 21.03
N GLY A 162 43.06 -5.42 21.75
CA GLY A 162 43.81 -6.66 22.02
C GLY A 162 44.34 -6.74 23.46
N ASN A 163 43.75 -7.63 24.26
CA ASN A 163 43.97 -7.88 25.71
C ASN A 163 43.63 -6.70 26.66
N GLY A 164 43.08 -6.91 27.86
CA GLY A 164 42.58 -8.16 28.46
C GLY A 164 42.26 -7.97 29.97
N GLY A 165 41.58 -8.96 30.57
CA GLY A 165 41.49 -9.11 32.04
C GLY A 165 40.41 -8.29 32.78
N GLY A 166 39.51 -8.99 33.49
CA GLY A 166 38.77 -8.41 34.63
C GLY A 166 39.63 -8.37 35.91
N PRO A 167 39.06 -8.14 37.12
CA PRO A 167 37.74 -8.65 37.53
C PRO A 167 36.84 -7.72 38.38
N ARG A 168 35.61 -8.23 38.59
CA ARG A 168 34.62 -7.97 39.66
C ARG A 168 35.00 -7.03 40.83
N GLY A 169 34.08 -6.12 41.15
CA GLY A 169 33.91 -5.52 42.48
C GLY A 169 32.47 -5.02 42.70
N GLY A 170 31.72 -5.68 43.58
CA GLY A 170 30.41 -5.19 44.07
C GLY A 170 30.58 -4.29 45.31
N PRO A 171 29.52 -3.57 45.75
CA PRO A 171 29.62 -2.59 46.83
C PRO A 171 29.76 -3.26 48.22
N PRO A 172 30.50 -2.67 49.17
CA PRO A 172 30.59 -3.19 50.52
C PRO A 172 29.31 -2.90 51.32
N GLY A 173 28.77 -3.95 51.94
CA GLY A 173 27.70 -3.87 52.93
C GLY A 173 28.20 -3.50 54.33
N TRP A 174 27.24 -3.27 55.22
CA TRP A 174 27.39 -2.77 56.59
C TRP A 174 27.19 -3.91 57.60
N GLU A 175 28.25 -4.28 58.32
CA GLU A 175 28.26 -5.13 59.54
C GLU A 175 29.74 -5.17 60.03
N GLY A 176 30.10 -5.46 61.28
CA GLY A 176 29.34 -5.80 62.48
C GLY A 176 30.34 -6.11 63.61
N VAL A 177 30.08 -5.67 64.85
CA VAL A 177 31.08 -5.63 65.94
C VAL A 177 31.42 -6.99 66.56
N ARG A 178 32.73 -7.31 66.72
CA ARG A 178 33.34 -7.89 67.96
C ARG A 178 34.86 -8.18 67.88
N GLY A 179 35.60 -7.84 68.94
CA GLY A 179 36.44 -8.85 69.64
C GLY A 179 37.96 -8.68 69.79
N GLY A 180 38.44 -7.82 70.70
CA GLY A 180 39.57 -8.17 71.59
C GLY A 180 41.00 -7.70 71.23
N PRO A 181 41.95 -7.72 72.20
CA PRO A 181 42.76 -6.51 72.44
C PRO A 181 44.29 -6.68 72.64
N ALA A 182 45.04 -5.64 72.24
CA ALA A 182 46.34 -5.18 72.78
C ALA A 182 46.66 -3.82 72.09
N GLY A 183 47.31 -2.80 72.67
CA GLY A 183 47.81 -2.52 74.02
C GLY A 183 48.42 -1.10 74.07
N SER A 184 49.04 -0.71 75.20
CA SER A 184 49.84 0.53 75.38
C SER A 184 49.13 1.91 75.53
N SER A 185 48.62 2.15 76.75
CA SER A 185 48.96 3.28 77.65
C SER A 185 49.61 4.57 77.09
N ARG A 186 48.96 5.73 77.33
CA ARG A 186 49.44 6.97 78.04
C ARG A 186 48.53 8.16 77.70
N ARG A 187 47.71 8.65 78.65
CA ARG A 187 47.90 9.88 79.46
C ARG A 187 47.96 11.21 78.67
N GLY A 188 47.02 12.11 78.95
CA GLY A 188 47.11 13.54 78.60
C GLY A 188 45.77 14.28 78.70
N SER A 189 45.54 15.02 79.78
CA SER A 189 44.43 15.99 79.89
C SER A 189 44.82 17.29 79.17
N GLY A 190 43.89 17.91 78.45
CA GLY A 190 44.15 19.08 77.61
C GLY A 190 42.86 19.75 77.13
N ASP A 191 42.08 20.28 78.07
CA ASP A 191 40.79 20.93 77.78
C ASP A 191 41.00 22.28 77.07
N THR A 192 41.26 22.25 75.77
CA THR A 192 41.09 23.39 74.82
C THR A 192 41.24 22.98 73.36
N SER A 193 42.08 21.99 73.01
CA SER A 193 42.25 21.52 71.62
C SER A 193 41.10 20.62 71.16
N ALA A 194 40.62 19.73 72.05
CA ALA A 194 39.53 18.80 71.76
C ALA A 194 38.21 19.51 71.36
N SER A 195 37.98 20.74 71.82
CA SER A 195 36.78 21.50 71.45
C SER A 195 36.80 21.87 69.96
N LEU A 196 37.91 22.41 69.46
CA LEU A 196 38.06 22.79 68.05
C LEU A 196 38.06 21.58 67.12
N GLU A 197 38.68 20.47 67.53
CA GLU A 197 38.63 19.21 66.79
C GLU A 197 37.22 18.59 66.79
N SER A 198 36.47 18.69 67.90
CA SER A 198 35.07 18.27 67.94
C SER A 198 34.15 19.15 67.10
N GLU A 199 34.38 20.47 67.06
CA GLU A 199 33.63 21.40 66.21
C GLU A 199 33.94 21.20 64.72
N ALA A 200 35.20 20.91 64.37
CA ALA A 200 35.60 20.53 63.03
C ALA A 200 34.91 19.22 62.59
N CYS A 201 34.96 18.18 63.43
CA CYS A 201 34.28 16.90 63.19
C CYS A 201 32.75 17.08 63.05
N VAL A 202 32.12 17.90 63.90
CA VAL A 202 30.69 18.23 63.78
C VAL A 202 30.39 18.99 62.49
N ARG A 203 31.30 19.84 62.00
CA ARG A 203 31.14 20.54 60.72
C ARG A 203 31.28 19.59 59.53
N GLU A 204 32.29 18.73 59.52
CA GLU A 204 32.45 17.67 58.50
C GLU A 204 31.25 16.72 58.45
N LEU A 205 30.68 16.35 59.61
CA LEU A 205 29.45 15.56 59.67
C LEU A 205 28.25 16.30 59.07
N ARG A 206 28.10 17.61 59.33
CA ARG A 206 27.04 18.44 58.71
C ARG A 206 27.22 18.60 57.21
N ASP A 207 28.45 18.82 56.75
CA ASP A 207 28.78 18.95 55.33
C ASP A 207 28.52 17.60 54.62
N SER A 208 28.91 16.46 55.22
CA SER A 208 28.63 15.11 54.70
C SER A 208 27.13 14.77 54.67
N LEU A 209 26.35 15.28 55.63
CA LEU A 209 24.89 15.16 55.66
C LEU A 209 24.27 15.98 54.52
N GLY A 210 24.71 17.22 54.32
CA GLY A 210 24.28 18.06 53.20
C GLY A 210 24.57 17.42 51.85
N GLU A 211 25.77 16.86 51.66
CA GLU A 211 26.11 16.10 50.46
C GLU A 211 25.22 14.86 50.26
N ALA A 212 24.93 14.12 51.33
CA ALA A 212 24.03 12.96 51.27
C ALA A 212 22.59 13.37 50.90
N GLU A 213 22.08 14.46 51.45
CA GLU A 213 20.79 15.05 51.08
C GLU A 213 20.76 15.50 49.62
N GLU A 214 21.81 16.15 49.11
CA GLU A 214 21.89 16.55 47.70
C GLU A 214 22.00 15.37 46.74
N ARG A 215 22.69 14.29 47.13
CA ARG A 215 22.70 13.03 46.38
C ARG A 215 21.30 12.40 46.36
N TYR A 216 20.58 12.43 47.48
CA TYR A 216 19.19 11.97 47.56
C TYR A 216 18.24 12.82 46.69
N ARG A 217 18.32 14.16 46.76
CA ARG A 217 17.54 15.06 45.89
C ARG A 217 17.80 14.77 44.41
N ARG A 218 19.06 14.59 44.00
CA ARG A 218 19.43 14.22 42.62
C ARG A 218 18.89 12.84 42.22
N ALA A 219 18.96 11.85 43.11
CA ALA A 219 18.40 10.52 42.87
C ALA A 219 16.87 10.56 42.71
N MET A 220 16.16 11.34 43.54
CA MET A 220 14.70 11.53 43.44
C MET A 220 14.29 12.21 42.12
N VAL A 221 15.00 13.26 41.69
CA VAL A 221 14.74 13.91 40.39
C VAL A 221 14.96 12.91 39.24
N ARG A 222 16.04 12.11 39.29
CA ARG A 222 16.30 11.11 38.25
C ARG A 222 15.29 9.95 38.28
N ALA A 223 14.81 9.55 39.45
CA ALA A 223 13.74 8.55 39.57
C ALA A 223 12.44 9.06 38.92
N ALA A 224 12.04 10.30 39.19
CA ALA A 224 10.87 10.92 38.57
C ALA A 224 11.02 11.07 37.04
N GLN A 225 12.22 11.37 36.53
CA GLN A 225 12.50 11.36 35.09
C GLN A 225 12.32 9.96 34.49
N LEU A 226 12.88 8.93 35.11
CA LEU A 226 12.77 7.54 34.65
C LEU A 226 11.33 7.03 34.70
N ASP A 227 10.52 7.42 35.69
CA ASP A 227 9.10 7.06 35.74
C ASP A 227 8.30 7.76 34.62
N ASN A 228 8.60 9.02 34.30
CA ASN A 228 8.00 9.70 33.14
C ASN A 228 8.38 9.03 31.81
N GLU A 229 9.66 8.70 31.61
CA GLU A 229 10.16 7.98 30.42
C GLU A 229 9.49 6.59 30.29
N LYS A 230 9.40 5.85 31.40
CA LYS A 230 8.71 4.56 31.48
C LYS A 230 7.21 4.67 31.13
N VAL A 231 6.52 5.71 31.60
CA VAL A 231 5.11 5.96 31.27
C VAL A 231 4.95 6.34 29.79
N ALA A 232 5.83 7.17 29.24
CA ALA A 232 5.83 7.51 27.80
C ALA A 232 6.04 6.26 26.93
N LEU A 233 7.08 5.46 27.21
CA LEU A 233 7.36 4.20 26.51
C LEU A 233 6.22 3.18 26.66
N ALA A 234 5.52 3.15 27.80
CA ALA A 234 4.36 2.29 27.97
C ALA A 234 3.21 2.68 27.03
N TYR A 235 2.95 3.98 26.84
CA TYR A 235 1.97 4.46 25.86
C TYR A 235 2.39 4.19 24.41
N GLU A 236 3.67 4.36 24.07
CA GLU A 236 4.18 4.01 22.74
C GLU A 236 4.00 2.51 22.43
N VAL A 237 4.30 1.64 23.40
CA VAL A 237 4.09 0.19 23.27
C VAL A 237 2.60 -0.17 23.14
N GLU A 238 1.70 0.52 23.84
CA GLU A 238 0.26 0.34 23.64
C GLU A 238 -0.22 0.81 22.26
N ALA A 239 0.24 1.97 21.78
CA ALA A 239 -0.08 2.48 20.45
C ALA A 239 0.44 1.56 19.33
N LEU A 240 1.65 1.00 19.49
CA LEU A 240 2.21 0.02 18.55
C LEU A 240 1.46 -1.31 18.57
N ARG A 241 0.94 -1.76 19.71
CA ARG A 241 0.04 -2.93 19.78
C ARG A 241 -1.27 -2.67 19.07
N ASP A 242 -1.87 -1.49 19.28
CA ASP A 242 -3.10 -1.09 18.61
C ASP A 242 -2.93 -1.01 17.09
N ALA A 243 -1.78 -0.54 16.60
CA ALA A 243 -1.42 -0.54 15.18
C ALA A 243 -1.16 -1.95 14.62
N LEU A 244 -0.49 -2.82 15.40
CA LEU A 244 -0.26 -4.22 15.02
C LEU A 244 -1.58 -5.00 14.90
N GLU A 245 -2.49 -4.87 15.88
CA GLU A 245 -3.81 -5.51 15.81
C GLU A 245 -4.59 -5.06 14.55
N GLY A 246 -4.51 -3.77 14.18
CA GLY A 246 -5.11 -3.27 12.94
C GLY A 246 -4.48 -3.85 11.67
N ALA A 247 -3.15 -4.01 11.65
CA ALA A 247 -2.44 -4.67 10.55
C ALA A 247 -2.84 -6.15 10.43
N GLU A 248 -2.91 -6.89 11.55
CA GLU A 248 -3.38 -8.28 11.60
C GLU A 248 -4.82 -8.42 11.08
N GLU A 249 -5.73 -7.51 11.47
CA GLU A 249 -7.11 -7.51 10.99
C GLU A 249 -7.22 -7.23 9.48
N SER A 250 -6.44 -6.29 8.94
CA SER A 250 -6.41 -6.05 7.49
C SER A 250 -5.83 -7.23 6.70
N LEU A 251 -4.75 -7.86 7.18
CA LEU A 251 -4.19 -9.07 6.58
C LEU A 251 -5.22 -10.20 6.55
N ALA A 252 -5.95 -10.42 7.64
CA ALA A 252 -7.02 -11.42 7.71
C ALA A 252 -8.19 -11.11 6.76
N GLN A 253 -8.47 -9.84 6.45
CA GLN A 253 -9.47 -9.46 5.44
C GLN A 253 -8.98 -9.76 4.02
N GLU A 254 -7.74 -9.41 3.67
CA GLU A 254 -7.20 -9.72 2.34
C GLU A 254 -7.05 -11.23 2.12
N GLN A 255 -6.68 -12.01 3.15
CA GLN A 255 -6.67 -13.47 3.09
C GLN A 255 -8.05 -14.03 2.70
N ARG A 256 -9.13 -13.57 3.35
CA ARG A 256 -10.50 -13.98 3.00
C ARG A 256 -10.91 -13.58 1.58
N ARG A 257 -10.47 -12.42 1.09
CA ARG A 257 -10.72 -12.01 -0.31
C ARG A 257 -9.98 -12.91 -1.30
N CYS A 258 -8.72 -13.25 -1.02
CA CYS A 258 -7.96 -14.21 -1.82
C CYS A 258 -8.63 -15.59 -1.86
N GLU A 259 -9.15 -16.08 -0.72
CA GLU A 259 -9.93 -17.33 -0.67
C GLU A 259 -11.22 -17.24 -1.50
N GLN A 260 -11.98 -16.15 -1.39
CA GLN A 260 -13.20 -15.92 -2.16
C GLN A 260 -12.92 -15.90 -3.67
N HIS A 261 -11.92 -15.14 -4.12
CA HIS A 261 -11.52 -15.11 -5.53
C HIS A 261 -10.95 -16.46 -6.00
N GLY A 262 -10.29 -17.22 -5.13
CA GLY A 262 -9.90 -18.61 -5.41
C GLY A 262 -11.10 -19.49 -5.77
N LEU A 263 -12.15 -19.45 -4.94
CA LEU A 263 -13.41 -20.18 -5.18
C LEU A 263 -14.14 -19.69 -6.44
N GLU A 264 -14.10 -18.40 -6.76
CA GLU A 264 -14.65 -17.86 -8.02
C GLU A 264 -13.89 -18.38 -9.24
N VAL A 265 -12.55 -18.38 -9.20
CA VAL A 265 -11.70 -18.93 -10.27
C VAL A 265 -11.97 -20.43 -10.47
N GLU A 266 -12.18 -21.20 -9.39
CA GLU A 266 -12.57 -22.61 -9.51
C GLU A 266 -13.95 -22.80 -10.16
N ARG A 267 -14.95 -21.99 -9.79
CA ARG A 267 -16.27 -22.00 -10.45
C ARG A 267 -16.16 -21.67 -11.94
N HIS A 268 -15.37 -20.67 -12.31
CA HIS A 268 -15.13 -20.33 -13.71
C HIS A 268 -14.40 -21.44 -14.47
N ARG A 269 -13.39 -22.09 -13.87
CA ARG A 269 -12.72 -23.27 -14.46
C ARG A 269 -13.69 -24.42 -14.71
N GLN A 270 -14.57 -24.72 -13.76
CA GLN A 270 -15.61 -25.75 -13.93
C GLN A 270 -16.57 -25.39 -15.07
N ALA A 271 -17.00 -24.12 -15.16
CA ALA A 271 -17.85 -23.65 -16.25
C ALA A 271 -17.17 -23.75 -17.63
N CYS A 272 -15.90 -23.35 -17.74
CA CYS A 272 -15.11 -23.49 -18.96
C CYS A 272 -14.97 -24.95 -19.38
N SER A 273 -14.63 -25.85 -18.45
CA SER A 273 -14.51 -27.29 -18.74
C SER A 273 -15.82 -27.91 -19.26
N ILE A 274 -16.97 -27.49 -18.72
CA ILE A 274 -18.30 -27.90 -19.23
C ILE A 274 -18.55 -27.36 -20.65
N LEU A 275 -18.15 -26.13 -20.95
CA LEU A 275 -18.30 -25.52 -22.28
C LEU A 275 -17.35 -26.14 -23.30
N GLU A 276 -16.11 -26.45 -22.93
CA GLU A 276 -15.14 -27.19 -23.74
C GLU A 276 -15.66 -28.59 -24.11
N HIS A 277 -16.25 -29.30 -23.13
CA HIS A 277 -16.86 -30.60 -23.40
C HIS A 277 -18.07 -30.51 -24.34
N LYS A 278 -18.92 -29.48 -24.18
CA LYS A 278 -20.03 -29.22 -25.12
C LYS A 278 -19.53 -28.83 -26.52
N SER A 279 -18.48 -28.00 -26.60
CA SER A 279 -17.88 -27.58 -27.87
C SER A 279 -17.31 -28.78 -28.63
N THR A 280 -16.54 -29.64 -27.96
CA THR A 280 -15.99 -30.86 -28.56
C THR A 280 -17.07 -31.86 -29.00
N GLN A 281 -18.17 -32.00 -28.24
CA GLN A 281 -19.34 -32.78 -28.67
C GLN A 281 -20.00 -32.21 -29.95
N LEU A 282 -20.20 -30.89 -30.01
CA LEU A 282 -20.79 -30.23 -31.19
C LEU A 282 -19.88 -30.29 -32.41
N GLN A 283 -18.56 -30.13 -32.23
CA GLN A 283 -17.56 -30.31 -33.28
C GLN A 283 -17.56 -31.74 -33.82
N ALA A 284 -17.64 -32.76 -32.95
CA ALA A 284 -17.74 -34.15 -33.38
C ALA A 284 -19.04 -34.42 -34.16
N ALA A 285 -20.17 -33.85 -33.74
CA ALA A 285 -21.44 -33.96 -34.45
C ALA A 285 -21.43 -33.24 -35.81
N LEU A 286 -20.73 -32.10 -35.93
CA LEU A 286 -20.49 -31.41 -37.20
C LEU A 286 -19.59 -32.23 -38.14
N ALA A 287 -18.46 -32.74 -37.65
CA ALA A 287 -17.55 -33.57 -38.44
C ALA A 287 -18.25 -34.84 -38.97
N GLN A 288 -19.16 -35.46 -38.19
CA GLN A 288 -20.00 -36.56 -38.67
C GLN A 288 -20.93 -36.15 -39.81
N ARG A 289 -21.53 -34.95 -39.75
CA ARG A 289 -22.38 -34.41 -40.83
C ARG A 289 -21.56 -34.10 -42.09
N GLU A 290 -20.39 -33.50 -41.94
CA GLU A 290 -19.46 -33.22 -43.05
C GLU A 290 -19.01 -34.51 -43.74
N GLN A 291 -18.65 -35.55 -42.99
CA GLN A 291 -18.32 -36.86 -43.54
C GLN A 291 -19.49 -37.50 -44.30
N LEU A 292 -20.74 -37.30 -43.87
CA LEU A 292 -21.92 -37.77 -44.61
C LEU A 292 -22.11 -36.97 -45.90
N ILE A 293 -21.98 -35.63 -45.86
CA ILE A 293 -22.05 -34.74 -47.02
C ILE A 293 -21.01 -35.17 -48.08
N GLU A 294 -19.76 -35.41 -47.67
CA GLU A 294 -18.70 -35.88 -48.56
C GLU A 294 -18.98 -37.27 -49.16
N ARG A 295 -19.44 -38.23 -48.33
CA ARG A 295 -19.77 -39.60 -48.78
C ARG A 295 -20.91 -39.62 -49.79
N HIS A 296 -21.85 -38.69 -49.68
CA HIS A 296 -22.93 -38.51 -50.66
C HIS A 296 -22.54 -37.67 -51.88
N GLY A 297 -21.26 -37.25 -51.99
CA GLY A 297 -20.76 -36.51 -53.15
C GLY A 297 -21.28 -35.08 -53.26
N LEU A 298 -21.83 -34.54 -52.17
CA LEU A 298 -22.32 -33.17 -52.07
C LEU A 298 -21.18 -32.23 -51.69
N ALA A 299 -21.31 -30.98 -52.09
CA ALA A 299 -20.43 -29.87 -51.76
C ALA A 299 -21.27 -28.70 -51.23
N VAL A 300 -20.71 -27.97 -50.26
CA VAL A 300 -21.38 -26.82 -49.64
C VAL A 300 -20.91 -25.55 -50.34
N VAL A 301 -21.84 -24.81 -50.92
CA VAL A 301 -21.58 -23.53 -51.59
C VAL A 301 -22.09 -22.40 -50.69
N GLN A 302 -21.23 -21.44 -50.36
CA GLN A 302 -21.66 -20.21 -49.66
C GLN A 302 -22.39 -19.28 -50.63
N GLY A 303 -23.61 -18.87 -50.27
CA GLY A 303 -24.27 -17.73 -50.89
C GLY A 303 -23.68 -16.44 -50.35
N SER A 304 -22.91 -15.71 -51.17
CA SER A 304 -22.41 -14.38 -50.80
C SER A 304 -23.58 -13.42 -50.56
N VAL A 305 -23.60 -12.76 -49.40
CA VAL A 305 -24.64 -11.78 -49.04
C VAL A 305 -24.20 -10.42 -49.58
N CYS A 306 -24.88 -9.93 -50.61
CA CYS A 306 -24.57 -8.62 -51.19
C CYS A 306 -25.18 -7.48 -50.35
N ASN A 307 -24.28 -6.61 -49.88
CA ASN A 307 -24.50 -5.27 -49.32
C ASN A 307 -25.19 -5.15 -47.95
N GLY A 308 -24.48 -4.49 -47.03
CA GLY A 308 -24.99 -3.20 -46.61
C GLY A 308 -25.44 -2.99 -45.17
N GLU A 309 -25.36 -3.97 -44.27
CA GLU A 309 -25.47 -3.71 -42.82
C GLU A 309 -24.68 -4.76 -42.02
N ARG A 310 -23.84 -4.30 -41.10
CA ARG A 310 -22.80 -5.13 -40.45
C ARG A 310 -23.29 -5.64 -39.09
N GLU A 311 -24.33 -6.46 -39.08
CA GLU A 311 -24.66 -7.25 -37.90
C GLU A 311 -23.68 -8.43 -37.78
N GLU A 312 -22.85 -8.38 -36.74
CA GLU A 312 -22.03 -9.52 -36.34
C GLU A 312 -22.96 -10.66 -35.90
N THR A 313 -22.67 -11.90 -36.31
CA THR A 313 -23.39 -13.19 -36.06
C THR A 313 -24.39 -13.70 -37.12
N GLY A 314 -24.49 -13.07 -38.30
CA GLY A 314 -25.18 -13.67 -39.46
C GLY A 314 -24.27 -14.62 -40.28
N ALA A 315 -24.40 -15.94 -40.12
CA ALA A 315 -23.74 -16.89 -41.01
C ALA A 315 -24.39 -16.86 -42.42
N ALA A 316 -23.60 -16.62 -43.46
CA ALA A 316 -24.07 -16.57 -44.84
C ALA A 316 -24.83 -17.87 -45.24
N PRO A 317 -25.96 -17.79 -45.96
CA PRO A 317 -26.77 -18.97 -46.28
C PRO A 317 -25.96 -19.97 -47.11
N LEU A 318 -25.85 -21.20 -46.60
CA LEU A 318 -25.10 -22.28 -47.24
C LEU A 318 -26.06 -23.22 -47.98
N ALA A 319 -25.76 -23.48 -49.26
CA ALA A 319 -26.52 -24.41 -50.10
C ALA A 319 -25.74 -25.72 -50.31
N LEU A 320 -26.45 -26.85 -50.29
CA LEU A 320 -25.89 -28.17 -50.60
C LEU A 320 -26.17 -28.51 -52.07
N VAL A 321 -25.12 -28.73 -52.86
CA VAL A 321 -25.21 -29.02 -54.30
C VAL A 321 -24.30 -30.20 -54.64
N SER A 322 -24.52 -30.89 -55.77
CA SER A 322 -23.59 -31.93 -56.24
C SER A 322 -22.18 -31.37 -56.48
N ARG A 323 -21.12 -32.16 -56.23
CA ARG A 323 -19.73 -31.82 -56.56
C ARG A 323 -19.53 -31.37 -58.02
N THR A 324 -20.29 -31.92 -58.97
CA THR A 324 -20.24 -31.46 -60.37
C THR A 324 -20.83 -30.06 -60.53
N SER A 325 -22.01 -29.83 -59.96
CA SER A 325 -22.68 -28.52 -59.98
C SER A 325 -21.86 -27.44 -59.28
N ALA A 326 -21.23 -27.74 -58.13
CA ALA A 326 -20.37 -26.79 -57.43
C ALA A 326 -19.17 -26.35 -58.29
N ARG A 327 -18.48 -27.28 -58.97
CA ARG A 327 -17.38 -26.95 -59.89
C ARG A 327 -17.82 -26.09 -61.08
N ILE A 328 -19.00 -26.35 -61.63
CA ILE A 328 -19.58 -25.53 -62.70
C ILE A 328 -19.87 -24.13 -62.18
N LEU A 329 -20.49 -24.03 -61.00
CA LEU A 329 -20.77 -22.76 -60.34
C LEU A 329 -19.48 -21.96 -60.07
N ASP A 330 -18.39 -22.62 -59.66
CA ASP A 330 -17.09 -21.97 -59.37
C ASP A 330 -16.43 -21.38 -60.63
N ALA A 331 -16.71 -21.92 -61.82
CA ALA A 331 -16.21 -21.38 -63.07
C ALA A 331 -16.83 -20.03 -63.48
N LEU A 332 -18.01 -19.66 -62.95
CA LEU A 332 -18.72 -18.41 -63.31
C LEU A 332 -18.37 -17.21 -62.39
N GLY A 333 -17.37 -17.41 -61.53
CA GLY A 333 -16.88 -16.42 -60.57
C GLY A 333 -17.80 -16.19 -59.38
N ASP A 334 -17.40 -15.23 -58.54
CA ASP A 334 -18.08 -14.92 -57.28
C ASP A 334 -19.44 -14.24 -57.48
N GLY A 335 -20.33 -14.51 -56.54
CA GLY A 335 -21.68 -13.93 -56.46
C GLY A 335 -22.63 -14.83 -55.65
N PRO A 336 -23.85 -14.34 -55.34
CA PRO A 336 -24.93 -15.18 -54.83
C PRO A 336 -25.17 -16.38 -55.74
N LEU A 337 -25.64 -17.50 -55.17
CA LEU A 337 -25.94 -18.71 -55.95
C LEU A 337 -26.91 -18.40 -57.11
N ASP A 338 -27.93 -17.61 -56.86
CA ASP A 338 -28.93 -17.21 -57.85
C ASP A 338 -28.32 -16.44 -59.02
N VAL A 339 -27.35 -15.53 -58.76
CA VAL A 339 -26.65 -14.76 -59.80
C VAL A 339 -25.70 -15.65 -60.63
N ARG A 340 -25.13 -16.69 -60.03
CA ARG A 340 -24.31 -17.69 -60.74
C ARG A 340 -25.20 -18.61 -61.60
N LEU A 341 -26.42 -18.90 -61.14
CA LEU A 341 -27.44 -19.62 -61.91
C LEU A 341 -28.00 -18.80 -63.08
N THR A 342 -28.24 -17.49 -62.93
CA THR A 342 -28.70 -16.66 -64.06
C THR A 342 -27.63 -16.53 -65.14
N LYS A 343 -26.34 -16.34 -64.77
CA LYS A 343 -25.23 -16.34 -65.74
C LYS A 343 -25.19 -17.63 -66.58
N LEU A 344 -25.43 -18.80 -65.98
CA LEU A 344 -25.52 -20.07 -66.71
C LEU A 344 -26.70 -20.14 -67.67
N THR A 345 -27.85 -19.57 -67.31
CA THR A 345 -29.00 -19.51 -68.24
C THR A 345 -28.75 -18.55 -69.39
N ASP A 346 -28.08 -17.43 -69.13
CA ASP A 346 -27.73 -16.43 -70.16
C ASP A 346 -26.69 -17.00 -71.15
N GLU A 347 -25.67 -17.71 -70.66
CA GLU A 347 -24.68 -18.42 -71.49
C GLU A 347 -25.32 -19.53 -72.34
N ARG A 348 -26.24 -20.31 -71.76
CA ARG A 348 -27.03 -21.31 -72.50
C ARG A 348 -27.81 -20.63 -73.63
N ASP A 349 -28.54 -19.56 -73.35
CA ASP A 349 -29.42 -18.92 -74.32
C ASP A 349 -28.63 -18.26 -75.45
N GLY A 350 -27.48 -17.66 -75.15
CA GLY A 350 -26.54 -17.17 -76.16
C GLY A 350 -25.98 -18.27 -77.07
N LEU A 351 -25.66 -19.44 -76.52
CA LEU A 351 -25.23 -20.60 -77.33
C LEU A 351 -26.38 -21.20 -78.15
N GLU A 352 -27.59 -21.27 -77.61
CA GLU A 352 -28.78 -21.69 -78.36
C GLU A 352 -29.07 -20.75 -79.53
N GLU A 353 -28.92 -19.43 -79.34
CA GLU A 353 -29.03 -18.46 -80.42
C GLU A 353 -27.96 -18.65 -81.50
N GLN A 354 -26.70 -18.88 -81.12
CA GLN A 354 -25.63 -19.18 -82.08
C GLN A 354 -25.96 -20.45 -82.88
N VAL A 355 -26.48 -21.50 -82.22
CA VAL A 355 -26.93 -22.73 -82.88
C VAL A 355 -28.13 -22.46 -83.80
N ARG A 356 -29.08 -21.58 -83.45
CA ARG A 356 -30.17 -21.17 -84.36
C ARG A 356 -29.64 -20.42 -85.57
N ARG A 357 -28.72 -19.47 -85.38
CA ARG A 357 -28.09 -18.69 -86.47
C ARG A 357 -27.35 -19.61 -87.44
N LEU A 358 -26.44 -20.45 -86.94
CA LEU A 358 -25.69 -21.42 -87.74
C LEU A 358 -26.61 -22.44 -88.45
N LYS A 359 -27.71 -22.87 -87.83
CA LYS A 359 -28.73 -23.71 -88.51
C LYS A 359 -29.42 -22.95 -89.64
N SER A 360 -29.83 -21.71 -89.42
CA SER A 360 -30.47 -20.88 -90.46
C SER A 360 -29.51 -20.55 -91.61
N GLU A 361 -28.22 -20.37 -91.34
CA GLU A 361 -27.17 -20.20 -92.35
C GLU A 361 -26.94 -21.50 -93.14
N LEU A 362 -26.88 -22.66 -92.46
CA LEU A 362 -26.76 -23.96 -93.11
C LEU A 362 -28.00 -24.31 -93.96
N GLU A 363 -29.20 -23.91 -93.51
CA GLU A 363 -30.44 -24.06 -94.27
C GLU A 363 -30.49 -23.10 -95.47
N ALA A 364 -30.01 -21.86 -95.32
CA ALA A 364 -29.88 -20.91 -96.43
C ALA A 364 -28.84 -21.38 -97.47
N GLU A 365 -27.70 -21.92 -97.06
CA GLU A 365 -26.72 -22.51 -97.98
C GLU A 365 -27.23 -23.82 -98.62
N ARG A 366 -28.03 -24.63 -97.91
CA ARG A 366 -28.76 -25.75 -98.53
C ARG A 366 -29.80 -25.30 -99.55
N GLN A 367 -30.42 -24.14 -99.37
CA GLN A 367 -31.36 -23.55 -100.33
C GLN A 367 -30.66 -22.91 -101.54
N LYS A 368 -29.41 -22.42 -101.40
CA LYS A 368 -28.59 -21.89 -102.50
C LYS A 368 -27.78 -22.96 -103.24
N GLY A 369 -27.47 -24.08 -102.60
CA GLY A 369 -26.56 -25.13 -103.06
C GLY A 369 -27.09 -26.04 -104.18
N GLY A 370 -27.54 -25.46 -105.30
CA GLY A 370 -28.14 -26.19 -106.43
C GLY A 370 -27.61 -25.79 -107.80
N GLY A 371 -26.31 -25.92 -108.08
CA GLY A 371 -25.76 -25.69 -109.43
C GLY A 371 -24.23 -25.66 -109.61
N VAL A 372 -23.62 -26.82 -109.90
CA VAL A 372 -22.46 -27.10 -110.81
C VAL A 372 -21.40 -25.96 -110.99
N ARG A 373 -20.17 -26.00 -110.43
CA ARG A 373 -18.98 -26.88 -110.64
C ARG A 373 -18.08 -26.54 -111.87
N GLY A 374 -16.81 -26.15 -111.64
CA GLY A 374 -15.65 -26.53 -112.51
C GLY A 374 -14.63 -25.45 -112.94
N GLY A 375 -13.32 -25.76 -112.84
CA GLY A 375 -12.15 -25.02 -113.41
C GLY A 375 -11.29 -24.28 -112.35
N GLU A 376 -10.07 -24.66 -111.93
CA GLU A 376 -8.79 -24.98 -112.63
C GLU A 376 -8.15 -23.73 -113.32
N VAL A 377 -6.84 -23.38 -113.26
CA VAL A 377 -5.55 -24.01 -112.84
C VAL A 377 -4.55 -22.91 -112.34
N GLY A 378 -3.56 -23.24 -111.50
CA GLY A 378 -2.17 -22.70 -111.62
C GLY A 378 -1.70 -21.53 -110.72
N GLY A 379 -0.49 -21.66 -110.13
CA GLY A 379 0.27 -20.57 -109.46
C GLY A 379 1.33 -19.93 -110.39
N PRO A 380 2.50 -19.41 -109.93
CA PRO A 380 3.01 -19.24 -108.55
C PRO A 380 3.68 -17.86 -108.24
N GLY A 381 4.03 -17.60 -106.96
CA GLY A 381 5.28 -16.92 -106.55
C GLY A 381 5.46 -15.39 -106.61
N VAL A 382 6.05 -14.86 -105.51
CA VAL A 382 6.89 -13.63 -105.37
C VAL A 382 6.22 -12.22 -105.30
N GLY A 383 6.47 -11.53 -104.17
CA GLY A 383 7.07 -10.17 -104.21
C GLY A 383 6.29 -8.92 -103.77
N GLY A 384 6.56 -8.43 -102.55
CA GLY A 384 6.99 -7.03 -102.29
C GLY A 384 5.97 -5.86 -102.17
N GLY A 385 6.08 -5.12 -101.05
CA GLY A 385 5.98 -3.63 -101.02
C GLY A 385 4.62 -2.97 -100.72
N GLY A 386 4.66 -1.76 -100.13
CA GLY A 386 3.50 -0.90 -99.83
C GLY A 386 3.09 -0.94 -98.34
N GLU A 387 3.60 -0.12 -97.42
CA GLU A 387 3.47 1.35 -97.22
C GLU A 387 2.07 1.90 -96.93
N ALA A 388 2.06 2.90 -96.03
CA ALA A 388 1.01 3.88 -95.73
C ALA A 388 -0.32 3.38 -95.14
N GLY A 389 -0.73 3.95 -94.00
CA GLY A 389 -2.04 3.68 -93.41
C GLY A 389 -2.20 4.01 -91.94
N ALA A 390 -1.77 5.20 -91.49
CA ALA A 390 -2.38 5.76 -90.29
C ALA A 390 -3.86 6.06 -90.57
N PRO A 391 -4.73 5.88 -89.57
CA PRO A 391 -5.73 6.91 -89.35
C PRO A 391 -5.63 7.48 -87.93
N ASP A 392 -5.32 8.77 -87.86
CA ASP A 392 -5.78 9.63 -86.76
C ASP A 392 -7.32 9.55 -86.68
N GLY A 393 -7.88 9.46 -85.48
CA GLY A 393 -9.28 9.02 -85.35
C GLY A 393 -10.00 9.22 -84.01
N VAL A 394 -9.65 10.25 -83.24
CA VAL A 394 -10.56 10.90 -82.25
C VAL A 394 -11.25 10.02 -81.20
N THR A 395 -10.63 9.92 -80.02
CA THR A 395 -11.27 10.12 -78.70
C THR A 395 -10.18 10.73 -77.81
N GLY A 396 -10.42 11.70 -76.92
CA GLY A 396 -11.60 12.03 -76.14
C GLY A 396 -11.12 12.12 -74.69
N ALA A 397 -11.25 13.29 -74.04
CA ALA A 397 -10.56 13.59 -72.77
C ALA A 397 -10.92 12.60 -71.63
N GLY A 398 -9.94 12.27 -70.76
CA GLY A 398 -10.19 11.52 -69.52
C GLY A 398 -8.98 10.86 -68.84
N THR A 399 -7.83 10.73 -69.51
CA THR A 399 -6.68 9.97 -68.96
C THR A 399 -5.84 10.70 -67.92
N GLY A 400 -5.96 12.03 -67.83
CA GLY A 400 -5.30 12.83 -66.79
C GLY A 400 -5.83 12.52 -65.39
N ASP A 401 -7.16 12.54 -65.22
CA ASP A 401 -7.80 12.39 -63.92
C ASP A 401 -7.58 11.01 -63.30
N ALA A 402 -7.55 9.94 -64.10
CA ALA A 402 -7.23 8.60 -63.62
C ALA A 402 -5.78 8.49 -63.10
N ALA A 403 -4.82 9.09 -63.80
CA ALA A 403 -3.41 9.10 -63.37
C ALA A 403 -3.19 10.01 -62.14
N VAL A 404 -3.90 11.14 -62.06
CA VAL A 404 -3.89 12.03 -60.90
C VAL A 404 -4.53 11.35 -59.69
N HIS A 405 -5.68 10.70 -59.86
CA HIS A 405 -6.38 9.98 -58.78
C HIS A 405 -5.53 8.83 -58.22
N VAL A 406 -4.86 8.05 -59.07
CA VAL A 406 -3.89 7.02 -58.63
C VAL A 406 -2.73 7.67 -57.86
N ALA A 407 -2.20 8.81 -58.31
CA ALA A 407 -1.15 9.54 -57.59
C ALA A 407 -1.62 10.15 -56.26
N GLU A 408 -2.90 10.53 -56.14
CA GLU A 408 -3.51 11.00 -54.90
C GLU A 408 -3.72 9.85 -53.91
N MET A 409 -4.29 8.72 -54.35
CA MET A 409 -4.38 7.49 -53.55
C MET A 409 -3.00 7.02 -53.07
N GLN A 410 -1.97 7.10 -53.92
CA GLN A 410 -0.58 6.80 -53.54
C GLN A 410 -0.07 7.74 -52.43
N ARG A 411 -0.37 9.04 -52.52
CA ARG A 411 -0.01 10.05 -51.49
C ARG A 411 -0.79 9.86 -50.20
N GLU A 412 -2.07 9.48 -50.28
CA GLU A 412 -2.89 9.20 -49.10
C GLU A 412 -2.45 7.93 -48.37
N ALA A 413 -2.13 6.86 -49.10
CA ALA A 413 -1.48 5.68 -48.54
C ALA A 413 -0.14 6.04 -47.87
N GLN A 414 0.68 6.90 -48.49
CA GLN A 414 1.92 7.39 -47.89
C GLN A 414 1.68 8.24 -46.63
N ARG A 415 0.65 9.09 -46.60
CA ARG A 415 0.24 9.86 -45.41
C ARG A 415 -0.18 8.93 -44.28
N GLN A 416 -1.06 7.97 -44.54
CA GLN A 416 -1.50 6.95 -43.57
C GLN A 416 -0.32 6.14 -43.02
N VAL A 417 0.61 5.70 -43.89
CA VAL A 417 1.85 5.02 -43.47
C VAL A 417 2.72 5.93 -42.59
N SER A 418 2.83 7.22 -42.89
CA SER A 418 3.60 8.17 -42.06
C SER A 418 2.94 8.42 -40.70
N GLU A 419 1.61 8.50 -40.65
CA GLU A 419 0.83 8.66 -39.42
C GLU A 419 0.93 7.41 -38.52
N LEU A 420 0.82 6.21 -39.09
CA LEU A 420 1.01 4.96 -38.37
C LEU A 420 2.43 4.83 -37.83
N LYS A 421 3.47 5.19 -38.61
CA LYS A 421 4.86 5.24 -38.13
C LYS A 421 5.04 6.20 -36.96
N PHE A 422 4.41 7.37 -36.99
CA PHE A 422 4.45 8.32 -35.87
C PHE A 422 3.75 7.77 -34.62
N LYS A 423 2.58 7.13 -34.78
CA LYS A 423 1.85 6.47 -33.68
C LYS A 423 2.67 5.34 -33.05
N VAL A 424 3.34 4.53 -33.87
CA VAL A 424 4.25 3.46 -33.40
C VAL A 424 5.43 4.05 -32.64
N ALA A 425 6.15 5.04 -33.19
CA ALA A 425 7.27 5.68 -32.52
C ALA A 425 6.89 6.31 -31.17
N LYS A 426 5.69 6.91 -31.09
CA LYS A 426 5.14 7.43 -29.83
C LYS A 426 4.85 6.31 -28.82
N ALA A 427 4.21 5.21 -29.26
CA ALA A 427 3.94 4.06 -28.41
C ALA A 427 5.23 3.36 -27.93
N GLU A 428 6.27 3.32 -28.76
CA GLU A 428 7.62 2.83 -28.39
C GLU A 428 8.27 3.72 -27.33
N GLN A 429 8.14 5.05 -27.44
CA GLN A 429 8.62 5.99 -26.42
C GLN A 429 7.85 5.84 -25.09
N GLU A 430 6.52 5.70 -25.15
CA GLU A 430 5.68 5.46 -23.97
C GLU A 430 6.01 4.11 -23.31
N LYS A 431 6.21 3.05 -24.10
CA LYS A 431 6.67 1.74 -23.63
C LYS A 431 8.01 1.85 -22.89
N ALA A 432 9.03 2.50 -23.48
CA ALA A 432 10.33 2.67 -22.85
C ALA A 432 10.24 3.48 -21.53
N ALA A 433 9.35 4.47 -21.46
CA ALA A 433 9.10 5.22 -20.23
C ALA A 433 8.40 4.36 -19.14
N LEU A 434 7.48 3.47 -19.54
CA LEU A 434 6.86 2.52 -18.62
C LEU A 434 7.86 1.46 -18.12
N GLU A 435 8.73 0.93 -18.98
CA GLU A 435 9.80 -0.01 -18.60
C GLU A 435 10.76 0.59 -17.57
N GLN A 436 11.17 1.85 -17.73
CA GLN A 436 11.98 2.56 -16.73
C GLN A 436 11.24 2.75 -15.39
N ASN A 437 9.92 2.98 -15.42
CA ASN A 437 9.11 3.07 -14.21
C ASN A 437 8.98 1.72 -13.50
N VAL A 438 8.80 0.62 -14.24
CA VAL A 438 8.78 -0.75 -13.72
C VAL A 438 10.10 -1.07 -13.01
N LEU A 439 11.24 -0.86 -13.67
CA LEU A 439 12.57 -1.10 -13.08
C LEU A 439 12.79 -0.32 -11.77
N ARG A 440 12.33 0.94 -11.71
CA ARG A 440 12.40 1.76 -10.49
C ARG A 440 11.53 1.21 -9.35
N LEU A 441 10.33 0.74 -9.67
CA LEU A 441 9.39 0.15 -8.71
C LEU A 441 9.88 -1.23 -8.22
N GLU A 442 10.41 -2.06 -9.10
CA GLU A 442 11.04 -3.35 -8.76
C GLU A 442 12.23 -3.14 -7.81
N ALA A 443 13.11 -2.17 -8.10
CA ALA A 443 14.22 -1.82 -7.20
C ALA A 443 13.75 -1.29 -5.84
N GLN A 444 12.59 -0.63 -5.77
CA GLN A 444 11.97 -0.23 -4.50
C GLN A 444 11.38 -1.43 -3.75
N ALA A 445 10.67 -2.32 -4.45
CA ALA A 445 10.10 -3.54 -3.87
C ALA A 445 11.20 -4.47 -3.31
N LEU A 446 12.31 -4.65 -4.02
CA LEU A 446 13.46 -5.43 -3.56
C LEU A 446 14.07 -4.86 -2.27
N ARG A 447 14.21 -3.52 -2.16
CA ARG A 447 14.70 -2.88 -0.92
C ARG A 447 13.72 -3.05 0.24
N LEU A 448 12.43 -2.85 0.01
CA LEU A 448 11.40 -3.00 1.04
C LEU A 448 11.30 -4.45 1.53
N ARG A 449 11.41 -5.42 0.61
CA ARG A 449 11.49 -6.85 0.94
C ARG A 449 12.73 -7.16 1.80
N GLY A 450 13.91 -6.72 1.39
CA GLY A 450 15.13 -6.92 2.16
C GLY A 450 15.08 -6.31 3.57
N ALA A 451 14.40 -5.16 3.72
CA ALA A 451 14.12 -4.56 5.02
C ALA A 451 13.13 -5.40 5.85
N ALA A 452 12.03 -5.87 5.26
CA ALA A 452 11.05 -6.74 5.93
C ALA A 452 11.70 -8.04 6.45
N GLU A 453 12.47 -8.73 5.61
CA GLU A 453 13.24 -9.92 6.02
C GLU A 453 14.28 -9.59 7.10
N GLY A 454 14.76 -8.34 7.18
CA GLY A 454 15.62 -7.85 8.27
C GLY A 454 14.87 -7.71 9.58
N TRP A 455 13.66 -7.13 9.55
CA TRP A 455 12.79 -6.99 10.72
C TRP A 455 12.30 -8.34 11.26
N GLU A 456 11.95 -9.30 10.40
CA GLU A 456 11.57 -10.66 10.81
C GLU A 456 12.69 -11.36 11.60
N ARG A 457 13.94 -11.25 11.13
CA ARG A 457 15.11 -11.82 11.81
C ARG A 457 15.30 -11.22 13.20
N THR A 458 15.21 -9.89 13.34
CA THR A 458 15.36 -9.23 14.66
C THR A 458 14.19 -9.52 15.59
N GLU A 459 12.97 -9.69 15.07
CA GLU A 459 11.81 -10.09 15.86
C GLU A 459 11.98 -11.50 16.44
N ASP A 460 12.51 -12.44 15.65
CA ASP A 460 12.77 -13.82 16.09
C ASP A 460 13.93 -13.91 17.10
N GLU A 461 14.98 -13.10 16.94
CA GLU A 461 16.03 -12.92 17.95
C GLU A 461 15.44 -12.42 19.29
N LEU A 462 14.64 -11.36 19.26
CA LEU A 462 13.97 -10.81 20.45
C LEU A 462 12.97 -11.81 21.07
N LYS A 463 12.26 -12.62 20.28
CA LYS A 463 11.43 -13.74 20.78
C LYS A 463 12.29 -14.80 21.48
N ALA A 464 13.47 -15.12 20.95
CA ALA A 464 14.39 -16.08 21.55
C ALA A 464 14.98 -15.55 22.88
N GLU A 465 15.40 -14.29 22.91
CA GLU A 465 15.85 -13.60 24.12
C GLU A 465 14.76 -13.51 25.18
N ARG A 466 13.53 -13.13 24.81
CA ARG A 466 12.38 -13.14 25.74
C ARG A 466 12.18 -14.52 26.37
N ARG A 467 12.22 -15.59 25.56
CA ARG A 467 12.13 -16.98 26.06
C ARG A 467 13.30 -17.36 26.96
N ARG A 468 14.50 -16.79 26.74
CA ARG A 468 15.69 -17.00 27.58
C ARG A 468 15.54 -16.28 28.93
N LEU A 469 15.27 -14.97 28.92
CA LEU A 469 15.06 -14.18 30.13
C LEU A 469 13.89 -14.71 30.98
N GLN A 470 12.81 -15.21 30.36
CA GLN A 470 11.72 -15.88 31.08
C GLN A 470 12.15 -17.17 31.80
N ARG A 471 13.12 -17.92 31.25
CA ARG A 471 13.69 -19.11 31.92
C ARG A 471 14.64 -18.71 33.04
N GLU A 472 15.49 -17.71 32.81
CA GLU A 472 16.41 -17.16 33.81
C GLU A 472 15.65 -16.54 35.00
N LEU A 473 14.54 -15.83 34.75
CA LEU A 473 13.65 -15.30 35.78
C LEU A 473 13.03 -16.40 36.65
N ARG A 474 12.50 -17.48 36.04
CA ARG A 474 11.95 -18.62 36.80
C ARG A 474 13.01 -19.25 37.69
N ALA A 475 14.17 -19.57 37.13
CA ALA A 475 15.28 -20.13 37.89
C ALA A 475 15.83 -19.19 38.99
N ALA A 476 15.66 -17.87 38.86
CA ALA A 476 15.98 -16.92 39.91
C ALA A 476 14.92 -16.85 41.02
N LEU A 477 13.64 -17.00 40.68
CA LEU A 477 12.54 -17.12 41.64
C LEU A 477 12.64 -18.43 42.43
N ASP A 478 12.89 -19.56 41.77
CA ASP A 478 13.07 -20.86 42.43
C ASP A 478 14.18 -20.81 43.49
N ARG A 479 15.33 -20.17 43.17
CA ARG A 479 16.43 -19.93 44.12
C ARG A 479 16.07 -18.97 45.25
N LEU A 480 15.22 -17.98 44.99
CA LEU A 480 14.77 -17.04 46.00
C LEU A 480 13.86 -17.75 47.00
N ASP A 481 12.98 -18.64 46.55
CA ASP A 481 12.13 -19.47 47.41
C ASP A 481 12.97 -20.46 48.24
N GLU A 482 13.98 -21.12 47.66
CA GLU A 482 14.97 -21.93 48.39
C GLU A 482 15.68 -21.14 49.51
N LEU A 483 16.12 -19.91 49.20
CA LEU A 483 16.77 -19.03 50.18
C LEU A 483 15.80 -18.52 51.25
N GLN A 484 14.53 -18.25 50.91
CA GLN A 484 13.50 -17.89 51.88
C GLN A 484 13.18 -19.05 52.83
N LEU A 485 13.05 -20.28 52.30
CA LEU A 485 12.84 -21.48 53.11
C LEU A 485 14.00 -21.71 54.08
N THR A 486 15.24 -21.70 53.59
CA THR A 486 16.43 -21.90 54.43
C THR A 486 16.60 -20.79 55.48
N ASN A 487 16.38 -19.52 55.11
CA ASN A 487 16.37 -18.42 56.07
C ASN A 487 15.27 -18.61 57.13
N GLY A 488 14.05 -18.98 56.74
CA GLY A 488 12.96 -19.29 57.65
C GLY A 488 13.28 -20.46 58.60
N HIS A 489 14.10 -21.45 58.19
CA HIS A 489 14.61 -22.48 59.10
C HIS A 489 15.66 -21.94 60.08
N LEU A 490 16.56 -21.05 59.64
CA LEU A 490 17.58 -20.41 60.48
C LEU A 490 16.96 -19.47 61.52
N VAL A 491 15.97 -18.64 61.14
CA VAL A 491 15.22 -17.77 62.05
C VAL A 491 14.57 -18.59 63.16
N ARG A 492 13.80 -19.64 62.82
CA ARG A 492 13.17 -20.54 63.80
C ARG A 492 14.19 -21.23 64.73
N ARG A 493 15.40 -21.52 64.24
CA ARG A 493 16.49 -22.07 65.07
C ARG A 493 17.08 -21.01 66.01
N LEU A 494 17.25 -19.77 65.56
CA LEU A 494 17.71 -18.65 66.39
C LEU A 494 16.68 -18.30 67.48
N GLU A 495 15.38 -18.32 67.17
CA GLU A 495 14.30 -18.10 68.14
C GLU A 495 14.33 -19.15 69.26
N LYS A 496 14.48 -20.43 68.93
CA LYS A 496 14.66 -21.50 69.93
C LYS A 496 15.88 -21.25 70.82
N MET A 497 17.02 -20.85 70.25
CA MET A 497 18.22 -20.54 71.04
C MET A 497 18.02 -19.31 71.93
N LYS A 498 17.30 -18.27 71.47
CA LYS A 498 16.94 -17.10 72.27
C LYS A 498 16.00 -17.49 73.43
N ALA A 499 14.95 -18.27 73.16
CA ALA A 499 14.00 -18.73 74.16
C ALA A 499 14.66 -19.60 75.25
N ASN A 500 15.55 -20.52 74.85
CA ASN A 500 16.34 -21.31 75.79
C ASN A 500 17.24 -20.43 76.66
N ARG A 501 17.88 -19.41 76.08
CA ARG A 501 18.70 -18.45 76.83
C ARG A 501 17.88 -17.62 77.81
N SER A 502 16.69 -17.13 77.44
CA SER A 502 15.82 -16.41 78.37
C SER A 502 15.30 -17.30 79.50
N ALA A 503 14.98 -18.57 79.22
CA ALA A 503 14.57 -19.52 80.24
C ALA A 503 15.70 -19.77 81.27
N LEU A 504 16.94 -19.96 80.81
CA LEU A 504 18.11 -20.10 81.69
C LEU A 504 18.36 -18.83 82.52
N LEU A 505 18.20 -17.63 81.94
CA LEU A 505 18.34 -16.37 82.66
C LEU A 505 17.22 -16.13 83.68
N SER A 506 16.03 -16.72 83.51
CA SER A 506 14.93 -16.65 84.49
C SER A 506 15.04 -17.64 85.65
N GLN A 507 16.06 -18.52 85.63
CA GLN A 507 16.36 -19.47 86.70
C GLN A 507 17.57 -19.05 87.56
N GLN A 508 18.14 -17.86 87.28
CA GLN A 508 19.21 -17.21 88.02
C GLN A 508 18.66 -16.00 88.79
#